data_AF-A0A2K3L1E2-F1
#
_entry.id   AF-A0A2K3L1E2-F1
#
_cell.length_a   1.000
_cell.length_b   1.000
_cell.length_c   1.000
_cell.angle_alpha   90.00
_cell.angle_beta   90.00
_cell.angle_gamma   90.00
#
_symmetry.space_group_name_H-M   'P 1'
#
loop_
_entity.id
_entity.type
_entity.pdbx_description
1 polymer ?
#
loop_
_entity_poly.entity_id
_entity_poly.type
_entity_poly.pdbx_seq_one_letter_code
_entity_poly.pdbx_strand_id
1 'polypeptide(L)'
;MPDDSFDLGLVESHLVMLNGYIALISYYGETATFYISILGEIGVKESWTKLFIVGSLSTVERPIGAGKKGNILFMTKDDELVCFDLGTQKIVELGFEGDMCQMVSGMYPTLLYSP
;
A
#
# COMPACT_ATOMS: atom_id res chain seq x y z
N MET A 1 -27.09 -15.99 7.98
CA MET A 1 -25.75 -16.29 7.46
C MET A 1 -24.79 -16.01 8.60
N PRO A 2 -23.87 -16.92 8.94
CA PRO A 2 -22.94 -16.68 10.02
C PRO A 2 -21.98 -15.56 9.61
N ASP A 3 -21.92 -14.54 10.47
CA ASP A 3 -20.90 -13.50 10.62
C ASP A 3 -19.65 -13.69 9.74
N ASP A 4 -19.54 -12.92 8.65
CA ASP A 4 -18.33 -12.80 7.82
C ASP A 4 -17.27 -11.96 8.55
N SER A 5 -17.08 -12.20 9.86
CA SER A 5 -16.06 -11.50 10.62
C SER A 5 -14.70 -12.04 10.17
N PHE A 6 -14.02 -11.27 9.32
CA PHE A 6 -12.60 -11.44 9.02
C PHE A 6 -11.79 -11.07 10.27
N ASP A 7 -11.92 -11.85 11.35
CA ASP A 7 -11.21 -11.63 12.60
C ASP A 7 -10.27 -12.81 12.89
N LEU A 8 -9.10 -12.79 12.26
CA LEU A 8 -7.93 -13.61 12.64
C LEU A 8 -6.66 -12.84 12.23
N GLY A 9 -5.70 -12.69 13.15
CA GLY A 9 -4.43 -11.95 12.99
C GLY A 9 -3.56 -12.34 11.78
N LEU A 10 -4.00 -11.96 10.58
CA LEU A 10 -3.32 -12.16 9.32
C LEU A 10 -2.57 -10.87 8.96
N VAL A 11 -1.27 -11.00 8.74
CA VAL A 11 -0.47 -9.93 8.15
C VAL A 11 -0.73 -9.93 6.65
N GLU A 12 -1.52 -8.98 6.16
CA GLU A 12 -1.68 -8.81 4.73
C GLU A 12 -0.41 -8.16 4.18
N SER A 13 0.17 -8.72 3.12
CA SER A 13 1.42 -8.23 2.56
C SER A 13 1.37 -8.08 1.06
N HIS A 14 1.77 -6.91 0.58
CA HIS A 14 1.78 -6.54 -0.84
C HIS A 14 3.16 -6.14 -1.29
N LEU A 15 3.60 -6.67 -2.42
CA LEU A 15 4.82 -6.24 -3.10
C LEU A 15 4.46 -5.22 -4.17
N VAL A 16 5.01 -4.01 -4.08
CA VAL A 16 4.65 -2.89 -4.93
C VAL A 16 5.88 -2.16 -5.46
N MET A 17 5.72 -1.45 -6.58
CA MET A 17 6.72 -0.50 -7.07
C MET A 17 6.50 0.87 -6.44
N LEU A 18 7.40 1.28 -5.54
CA LEU A 18 7.30 2.54 -4.80
C LEU A 18 8.50 3.44 -5.13
N ASN A 19 8.25 4.55 -5.83
CA ASN A 19 9.29 5.51 -6.24
C ASN A 19 10.52 4.87 -6.93
N GLY A 20 10.30 3.81 -7.71
CA GLY A 20 11.37 3.09 -8.43
C GLY A 20 12.02 1.96 -7.63
N TYR A 21 11.59 1.73 -6.39
CA TYR A 21 12.06 0.63 -5.56
C TYR A 21 11.01 -0.47 -5.42
N ILE A 22 11.46 -1.70 -5.22
CA ILE A 22 10.58 -2.79 -4.78
C ILE A 22 10.33 -2.58 -3.29
N ALA A 23 9.07 -2.41 -2.92
CA ALA A 23 8.64 -2.23 -1.53
C ALA A 23 7.70 -3.35 -1.10
N LEU A 24 7.85 -3.77 0.16
CA LEU A 24 6.92 -4.63 0.87
C LEU A 24 6.09 -3.77 1.80
N ILE A 25 4.78 -3.79 1.61
CA ILE A 25 3.80 -3.17 2.51
C ILE A 25 3.13 -4.30 3.28
N SER A 26 3.29 -4.30 4.60
CA SER A 26 2.64 -5.27 5.48
C SER A 26 1.65 -4.55 6.39
N TYR A 27 0.39 -4.96 6.38
CA TYR A 27 -0.67 -4.45 7.24
C TYR A 27 -0.98 -5.44 8.36
N TYR A 28 -1.04 -4.94 9.59
CA TYR A 28 -1.33 -5.71 10.79
C TYR A 28 -2.69 -5.27 11.35
N GLY A 29 -3.73 -6.06 11.05
CA GLY A 29 -5.13 -5.71 11.36
C GLY A 29 -5.39 -5.43 12.83
N GLU A 30 -4.79 -6.20 13.75
CA GLU A 30 -5.01 -6.04 15.19
C GLU A 30 -4.58 -4.67 15.72
N THR A 31 -3.55 -4.07 15.11
CA THR A 31 -2.99 -2.77 15.54
C THR A 31 -3.27 -1.65 14.55
N ALA A 32 -4.04 -1.91 13.49
CA ALA A 32 -4.27 -1.00 12.36
C ALA A 32 -2.97 -0.29 11.92
N THR A 33 -1.88 -1.05 11.87
CA THR A 33 -0.53 -0.54 11.63
C THR A 33 0.01 -1.12 10.34
N PHE A 34 0.64 -0.28 9.53
CA PHE A 34 1.35 -0.75 8.35
C PHE A 34 2.84 -0.45 8.42
N TYR A 35 3.60 -1.41 7.88
CA TYR A 35 5.04 -1.39 7.78
C TYR A 35 5.43 -1.35 6.32
N ILE A 36 6.32 -0.42 5.97
CA ILE A 36 6.85 -0.31 4.62
C ILE A 36 8.34 -0.57 4.67
N SER A 37 8.81 -1.54 3.88
CA SER A 37 10.23 -1.85 3.74
C SER A 37 10.63 -1.84 2.26
N ILE A 38 11.81 -1.31 1.95
CA ILE A 38 12.39 -1.33 0.60
C ILE A 38 13.43 -2.44 0.50
N LEU A 39 13.40 -3.18 -0.61
CA LEU A 39 14.43 -4.14 -0.95
C LEU A 39 15.71 -3.44 -1.43
N GLY A 40 16.83 -3.69 -0.75
CA GLY A 40 18.15 -3.23 -1.20
C GLY A 40 18.76 -4.13 -2.27
N GLU A 41 18.73 -5.44 -2.08
CA GLU A 41 19.35 -6.43 -2.98
C GLU A 41 18.47 -7.68 -3.13
N ILE A 42 18.22 -8.11 -4.37
CA ILE A 42 17.38 -9.27 -4.67
C ILE A 42 17.99 -10.54 -4.10
N GLY A 43 17.18 -11.31 -3.37
CA GLY A 43 17.59 -12.60 -2.79
C GLY A 43 18.36 -12.48 -1.47
N VAL A 44 18.67 -11.27 -1.00
CA VAL A 44 19.35 -11.04 0.29
C VAL A 44 18.33 -10.63 1.34
N LYS A 45 18.08 -11.52 2.31
CA LYS A 45 17.07 -11.33 3.37
C LYS A 45 17.36 -10.12 4.26
N GLU A 46 18.63 -9.80 4.48
CA GLU A 46 19.06 -8.72 5.38
C GLU A 46 19.07 -7.36 4.67
N SER A 47 18.83 -7.32 3.36
CA SER A 47 18.86 -6.09 2.56
C SER A 47 17.57 -5.25 2.66
N TRP A 48 16.53 -5.77 3.32
CA TRP A 48 15.28 -5.05 3.50
C TRP A 48 15.46 -3.92 4.51
N THR A 49 15.30 -2.68 4.03
CA THR A 49 15.37 -1.48 4.86
C THR A 49 13.96 -1.01 5.20
N LYS A 50 13.61 -1.05 6.49
CA LYS A 50 12.33 -0.53 6.98
C LYS A 50 12.31 1.00 6.88
N LEU A 51 11.37 1.55 6.12
CA LEU A 51 11.22 3.00 5.95
C LEU A 51 10.32 3.64 6.99
N PHE A 52 9.11 3.10 7.19
CA PHE A 52 8.06 3.77 7.97
C PHE A 52 7.22 2.78 8.78
N ILE A 53 6.71 3.30 9.90
CA ILE A 53 5.60 2.75 10.67
C ILE A 53 4.56 3.85 10.71
N VAL A 54 3.36 3.59 10.20
CA VAL A 54 2.22 4.46 10.46
C VAL A 54 1.27 3.66 11.33
N GLY A 55 1.17 4.07 12.60
CA GLY A 55 0.31 3.41 13.58
C GLY A 55 -1.08 4.02 13.58
N SER A 56 -2.09 3.18 13.85
CA SER A 56 -3.46 3.58 14.14
C SER A 56 -4.09 4.54 13.11
N LEU A 57 -3.97 4.21 11.82
CA LEU A 57 -4.92 4.77 10.86
C LEU A 57 -6.24 4.03 11.03
N SER A 58 -7.06 4.49 11.99
CA SER A 58 -8.32 3.83 12.38
C SER A 58 -9.28 3.56 11.23
N THR A 59 -9.11 4.31 10.13
CA THR A 59 -9.97 4.29 8.96
C THR A 59 -9.48 3.34 7.86
N VAL A 60 -8.19 2.99 7.79
CA VAL A 60 -7.65 2.18 6.67
C VAL A 60 -7.54 0.71 7.05
N GLU A 61 -7.88 -0.16 6.11
CA GLU A 61 -7.88 -1.60 6.33
C GLU A 61 -6.94 -2.32 5.38
N ARG A 62 -7.06 -2.13 4.05
CA ARG A 62 -6.35 -2.99 3.09
C ARG A 62 -5.51 -2.19 2.10
N PRO A 63 -4.18 -2.37 2.02
CA PRO A 63 -3.38 -1.74 0.99
C PRO A 63 -3.69 -2.35 -0.38
N ILE A 64 -3.91 -1.50 -1.39
CA ILE A 64 -4.23 -1.92 -2.75
C ILE A 64 -3.00 -1.84 -3.67
N GLY A 65 -2.12 -0.87 -3.42
CA GLY A 65 -0.96 -0.65 -4.28
C GLY A 65 -0.29 0.70 -4.06
N ALA A 66 0.82 0.90 -4.77
CA ALA A 66 1.55 2.17 -4.80
C ALA A 66 1.28 2.94 -6.10
N GLY A 67 0.90 4.21 -5.93
CA GLY A 67 0.78 5.19 -7.00
C GLY A 67 2.07 5.96 -7.27
N LYS A 68 1.95 6.99 -8.11
CA LYS A 68 3.07 7.87 -8.45
C LYS A 68 3.49 8.70 -7.24
N LYS A 69 4.76 9.13 -7.21
CA LYS A 69 5.33 10.05 -6.21
C LYS A 69 5.24 9.57 -4.75
N GLY A 70 5.16 8.26 -4.52
CA GLY A 70 5.12 7.71 -3.17
C GLY A 70 3.74 7.73 -2.55
N ASN A 71 2.69 7.86 -3.37
CA ASN A 71 1.32 7.67 -2.91
C ASN A 71 1.05 6.18 -2.72
N ILE A 72 0.32 5.82 -1.68
CA ILE A 72 -0.14 4.45 -1.43
C ILE A 72 -1.67 4.48 -1.32
N LEU A 73 -2.33 3.56 -2.01
CA LEU A 73 -3.78 3.45 -2.01
C LEU A 73 -4.22 2.38 -1.00
N PHE A 74 -5.26 2.70 -0.24
CA PHE A 74 -5.87 1.80 0.74
C PHE A 74 -7.39 1.80 0.59
N MET A 75 -8.02 0.67 0.87
CA MET A 75 -9.45 0.64 1.19
C MET A 75 -9.65 0.88 2.68
N THR A 76 -10.69 1.64 3.01
CA THR A 76 -11.17 1.81 4.37
C THR A 76 -12.07 0.66 4.77
N LYS A 77 -12.49 0.65 6.04
CA LYS A 77 -13.52 -0.27 6.55
C LYS A 77 -14.91 -0.02 5.95
N ASP A 78 -15.13 1.17 5.40
CA ASP A 78 -16.38 1.59 4.77
C ASP A 78 -16.29 1.44 3.23
N ASP A 79 -15.36 0.61 2.75
CA ASP A 79 -15.10 0.34 1.33
C ASP A 79 -14.75 1.59 0.50
N GLU A 80 -14.27 2.65 1.15
CA GLU A 80 -13.82 3.88 0.49
C GLU A 80 -12.35 3.81 0.11
N LEU A 81 -12.01 4.39 -1.03
CA LEU A 81 -10.63 4.50 -1.48
C LEU A 81 -9.96 5.76 -0.90
N VAL A 82 -8.87 5.56 -0.18
CA VAL A 82 -8.02 6.65 0.32
C VAL A 82 -6.60 6.57 -0.20
N CYS A 83 -5.96 7.73 -0.32
CA CYS A 83 -4.57 7.90 -0.73
C CYS A 83 -3.74 8.42 0.43
N PHE A 84 -2.71 7.67 0.80
CA PHE A 84 -1.69 8.09 1.75
C PHE A 84 -0.47 8.65 1.01
N ASP A 85 -0.13 9.90 1.28
CA ASP A 85 1.07 10.56 0.74
C ASP A 85 2.25 10.34 1.71
N LEU A 86 3.29 9.61 1.27
CA LEU A 86 4.45 9.32 2.12
C LEU A 86 5.27 10.55 2.50
N GLY A 87 5.33 11.56 1.65
CA GLY A 87 6.16 12.75 1.88
C GLY A 87 5.58 13.67 2.96
N THR A 88 4.25 13.76 3.00
CA THR A 88 3.50 14.63 3.91
C THR A 88 2.84 13.88 5.06
N GLN A 89 2.76 12.54 4.98
CA GLN A 89 2.07 11.67 5.93
C GLN A 89 0.58 12.03 6.09
N LYS A 90 -0.06 12.46 5.00
CA LYS A 90 -1.48 12.81 4.97
C LYS A 90 -2.30 11.78 4.21
N ILE A 91 -3.54 11.62 4.66
CA ILE A 91 -4.56 10.82 3.97
C ILE A 91 -5.46 11.78 3.20
N VAL A 92 -5.79 11.39 1.97
CA VAL A 92 -6.75 12.07 1.11
C VAL A 92 -7.80 11.06 0.67
N GLU A 93 -9.06 11.33 0.96
CA GLU A 93 -10.19 10.58 0.44
C GLU A 93 -10.34 10.82 -1.06
N LEU A 94 -10.51 9.74 -1.84
CA LEU A 94 -10.62 9.84 -3.29
C LEU A 94 -12.08 9.86 -3.77
N GLY A 95 -13.05 9.63 -2.88
CA GLY A 95 -14.48 9.67 -3.20
C GLY A 95 -14.94 8.53 -4.10
N PHE A 96 -14.27 7.38 -4.03
CA PHE A 96 -14.67 6.15 -4.72
C PHE A 96 -15.01 5.09 -3.67
N GLU A 97 -16.13 4.41 -3.86
CA GLU A 97 -16.60 3.29 -3.04
C GLU A 97 -16.48 2.00 -3.86
N GLY A 98 -15.93 0.93 -3.29
CA GLY A 98 -15.78 -0.34 -3.96
C GLY A 98 -15.19 -1.45 -3.08
N ASP A 99 -15.80 -2.63 -3.15
CA ASP A 99 -15.61 -3.75 -2.22
C ASP A 99 -14.37 -4.63 -2.56
N MET A 100 -13.80 -4.50 -3.77
CA MET A 100 -12.60 -5.24 -4.18
C MET A 100 -11.86 -4.53 -5.32
N CYS A 101 -10.98 -3.60 -4.96
CA CYS A 101 -10.17 -2.87 -5.93
C CYS A 101 -8.79 -3.51 -6.12
N GLN A 102 -8.33 -3.60 -7.37
CA GLN A 102 -6.94 -3.92 -7.71
C GLN A 102 -6.32 -2.76 -8.47
N MET A 103 -5.08 -2.40 -8.12
CA MET A 103 -4.38 -1.35 -8.85
C MET A 103 -3.74 -1.93 -10.12
N VAL A 104 -4.24 -1.52 -11.28
CA VAL A 104 -3.63 -1.84 -12.58
C VAL A 104 -2.77 -0.66 -13.03
N SER A 105 -1.44 -0.80 -12.94
CA SER A 105 -0.50 0.20 -13.44
C SER A 105 -0.16 -0.11 -14.91
N GLY A 106 -0.51 0.81 -15.81
CA GLY A 106 -0.07 0.76 -17.21
C GLY A 106 1.35 1.26 -17.36
N MET A 107 2.29 0.38 -17.73
CA MET A 107 3.63 0.79 -18.16
C MET A 107 3.55 1.32 -19.60
N TYR A 108 3.41 2.63 -19.78
CA TYR A 108 3.65 3.23 -21.09
C TYR A 108 5.16 3.25 -21.34
N PRO A 109 5.68 2.63 -22.41
CA PRO A 109 7.08 2.78 -22.75
C PRO A 109 7.34 4.26 -23.04
N THR A 110 8.22 4.87 -22.26
CA THR A 110 8.75 6.19 -22.56
C THR A 110 9.44 6.09 -23.92
N LEU A 111 8.79 6.54 -24.98
CA LEU A 111 9.41 6.65 -26.29
C LEU A 111 10.59 7.62 -26.13
N LEU A 112 11.81 7.09 -26.22
CA LEU A 112 13.03 7.86 -26.35
C LEU A 112 12.95 8.64 -27.66
N TYR A 113 12.47 9.87 -27.59
CA TYR A 113 12.80 10.88 -28.59
C TYR A 113 14.25 11.31 -28.33
N SER A 114 15.16 10.84 -29.18
CA SER A 114 16.47 11.46 -29.35
C SER A 114 16.39 12.42 -30.54
N PRO A 115 16.79 13.70 -30.43
CA PRO A 115 17.14 14.49 -31.59
C PRO A 115 18.45 13.99 -32.23
#